data_AF-F3Z1C4-F1
#
_entry.id   AF-F3Z1C4-F1
#
_cell.length_a   1.000
_cell.length_b   1.000
_cell.length_c   1.000
_cell.angle_alpha   90.00
_cell.angle_beta   90.00
_cell.angle_gamma   90.00
#
_symmetry.space_group_name_H-M   'P 1'
#
loop_
_entity.id
_entity.type
_entity.pdbx_description
1 polymer ?
#
loop_
_entity_poly.entity_id
_entity_poly.type
_entity_poly.pdbx_seq_one_letter_code
_entity_poly.pdbx_strand_id
1 'polypeptide(L)'
;MFRGKATACVAAMKKRYMLLKCGSDGCTEPIDCITASCMDEAKEALEWMRTHHPERPDLSLESGEFFEILDEEHCSPEEWKAGLDKLQRKRVVHPCKATDGKP
;
A
#
# COMPACT_ATOMS: atom_id res chain seq x y z
N MET A 1 -16.18 -12.53 19.31
CA MET A 1 -16.42 -13.63 18.34
C MET A 1 -16.00 -13.14 16.96
N PHE A 2 -14.72 -13.28 16.58
CA PHE A 2 -14.31 -13.10 15.18
C PHE A 2 -14.29 -14.50 14.55
N ARG A 3 -15.41 -14.84 13.91
CA ARG A 3 -15.62 -16.10 13.20
C ARG A 3 -14.73 -16.09 11.96
N GLY A 4 -13.81 -17.04 11.92
CA GLY A 4 -12.92 -17.24 10.79
C GLY A 4 -13.66 -17.53 9.49
N LYS A 5 -13.22 -16.84 8.45
CA LYS A 5 -13.11 -17.36 7.08
C LYS A 5 -11.77 -16.91 6.53
N ALA A 6 -10.70 -17.55 7.03
CA ALA A 6 -9.45 -17.56 6.31
C ALA A 6 -9.67 -18.44 5.07
N THR A 7 -10.14 -17.83 3.99
CA THR A 7 -10.01 -18.42 2.66
C THR A 7 -8.52 -18.65 2.47
N ALA A 8 -8.11 -19.90 2.32
CA ALA A 8 -6.71 -20.29 2.28
C ALA A 8 -5.97 -19.46 1.21
N CYS A 9 -5.22 -18.44 1.64
CA CYS A 9 -4.14 -17.89 0.83
C CYS A 9 -3.13 -19.04 0.76
N VAL A 10 -3.26 -19.86 -0.30
CA VAL A 10 -2.31 -20.91 -0.65
C VAL A 10 -0.93 -20.30 -0.48
N ALA A 11 -0.07 -20.97 0.30
CA ALA A 11 1.26 -20.51 0.71
C ALA A 11 2.21 -20.34 -0.50
N ALA A 12 1.89 -19.41 -1.39
CA ALA A 12 2.52 -19.21 -2.67
C ALA A 12 2.89 -17.73 -2.81
N MET A 13 4.12 -17.44 -2.38
CA MET A 13 4.88 -16.21 -2.60
C MET A 13 4.32 -14.94 -1.95
N LYS A 14 5.18 -14.26 -1.18
CA LYS A 14 4.92 -12.88 -0.76
C LYS A 14 4.96 -11.99 -2.00
N LYS A 15 3.82 -11.41 -2.36
CA LYS A 15 3.70 -10.46 -3.47
C LYS A 15 3.81 -9.04 -2.94
N ARG A 16 4.19 -8.14 -3.84
CA ARG A 16 4.25 -6.71 -3.54
C ARG A 16 3.02 -6.05 -4.13
N TYR A 17 2.36 -5.29 -3.28
CA TYR A 17 1.19 -4.51 -3.59
C TYR A 17 1.54 -3.04 -3.41
N MET A 18 1.21 -2.21 -4.38
CA MET A 18 1.37 -0.78 -4.27
C MET A 18 0.02 -0.15 -3.95
N LEU A 19 0.00 0.61 -2.86
CA LEU A 19 -1.15 1.42 -2.50
C LEU A 19 -1.03 2.77 -3.19
N LEU A 20 -2.02 3.07 -4.03
CA LEU A 20 -2.17 4.34 -4.70
C LEU A 20 -3.42 5.03 -4.20
N LYS A 21 -3.36 6.35 -4.13
CA LYS A 21 -4.50 7.22 -3.91
C LYS A 21 -4.85 7.85 -5.26
N CYS A 22 -6.06 7.62 -5.74
CA CYS A 22 -6.58 8.25 -6.94
C CYS A 22 -7.46 9.43 -6.53
N GLY A 23 -7.01 10.64 -6.86
CA GLY A 23 -7.75 11.87 -6.63
C GLY A 23 -8.75 12.17 -7.74
N SER A 24 -9.73 13.05 -7.47
CA SER A 24 -10.76 13.44 -8.44
C SER A 24 -10.21 14.14 -9.70
N ASP A 25 -8.99 14.66 -9.66
CA ASP A 25 -8.27 15.22 -10.80
C ASP A 25 -7.62 14.17 -11.73
N GLY A 26 -7.81 12.87 -11.46
CA GLY A 26 -7.18 11.78 -12.21
C GLY A 26 -5.70 11.59 -11.90
N CYS A 27 -5.19 12.29 -10.88
CA CYS A 27 -3.83 12.13 -10.36
C CYS A 27 -3.78 10.89 -9.45
N THR A 28 -2.95 9.91 -9.83
CA THR A 28 -2.61 8.77 -8.99
C THR A 28 -1.29 9.03 -8.25
N GLU A 29 -1.39 9.00 -6.93
CA GLU A 29 -0.28 9.22 -6.01
C GLU A 29 0.03 7.93 -5.25
N PRO A 30 1.23 7.34 -5.40
CA PRO A 30 1.61 6.18 -4.63
C PRO A 30 1.85 6.60 -3.18
N ILE A 31 1.18 5.91 -2.26
CA ILE A 31 1.17 6.20 -0.83
C ILE A 31 2.16 5.29 -0.10
N ASP A 32 2.07 3.97 -0.33
CA ASP A 32 2.90 2.99 0.36
C ASP A 32 3.00 1.68 -0.43
N CYS A 33 3.91 0.80 -0.02
CA CYS A 33 4.08 -0.53 -0.62
C CYS A 33 3.89 -1.61 0.44
N ILE A 34 2.87 -2.43 0.26
CA ILE A 34 2.48 -3.51 1.17
C ILE A 34 3.01 -4.82 0.60
N THR A 35 3.68 -5.61 1.42
CA THR A 35 4.02 -6.99 1.04
C THR A 35 3.00 -7.91 1.68
N ALA A 36 2.22 -8.61 0.86
CA ALA A 36 1.17 -9.50 1.34
C ALA A 36 1.15 -10.80 0.51
N SER A 37 0.53 -11.82 1.06
CA SER A 37 0.40 -13.13 0.40
C SER A 37 -0.75 -13.13 -0.61
N CYS A 38 -1.72 -12.23 -0.43
CA CYS A 38 -2.96 -12.16 -1.19
C CYS A 38 -3.58 -10.75 -1.11
N MET A 39 -4.49 -10.45 -2.03
CA MET A 39 -5.16 -9.15 -2.10
C MET A 39 -6.01 -8.86 -0.84
N ASP A 40 -6.62 -9.87 -0.23
CA ASP A 40 -7.36 -9.71 1.03
C ASP A 40 -6.44 -9.25 2.17
N GLU A 41 -5.27 -9.87 2.33
CA GLU A 41 -4.28 -9.46 3.35
C GLU A 41 -3.75 -8.05 3.08
N ALA A 42 -3.58 -7.66 1.81
CA ALA A 42 -3.23 -6.29 1.45
C ALA A 42 -4.33 -5.27 1.82
N LYS A 43 -5.60 -5.63 1.66
CA LYS A 43 -6.74 -4.80 2.08
C LYS A 43 -6.84 -4.69 3.59
N GLU A 44 -6.68 -5.80 4.32
CA GLU A 44 -6.65 -5.79 5.79
C GLU A 44 -5.49 -4.91 6.30
N ALA A 45 -4.31 -4.99 5.67
CA ALA A 45 -3.19 -4.11 5.99
C ALA A 45 -3.53 -2.63 5.72
N LEU A 46 -4.23 -2.31 4.63
CA LEU A 46 -4.72 -0.95 4.36
C LEU A 46 -5.69 -0.47 5.44
N GLU A 47 -6.67 -1.27 5.81
CA GLU A 47 -7.64 -0.93 6.88
C GLU A 47 -6.94 -0.73 8.22
N TRP A 48 -5.96 -1.59 8.53
CA TRP A 48 -5.13 -1.47 9.72
C TRP A 48 -4.33 -0.17 9.71
N MET A 49 -3.67 0.18 8.60
CA MET A 49 -2.91 1.42 8.46
C MET A 49 -3.79 2.66 8.65
N ARG A 50 -4.99 2.67 8.06
CA ARG A 50 -5.96 3.78 8.24
C ARG A 50 -6.40 3.93 9.70
N THR A 51 -6.54 2.81 10.41
CA THR A 51 -6.96 2.79 11.82
C THR A 51 -5.83 3.22 12.76
N HIS A 52 -4.60 2.78 12.49
CA HIS A 52 -3.44 3.00 13.37
C HIS A 52 -2.63 4.25 13.05
N HIS A 53 -2.72 4.78 11.83
CA HIS A 53 -2.04 6.00 11.40
C HIS A 53 -3.02 7.04 10.82
N PRO A 54 -4.06 7.47 11.58
CA PRO A 54 -5.00 8.49 11.11
C PRO A 54 -4.33 9.87 10.93
N GLU A 55 -3.16 10.07 11.53
CA GLU A 55 -2.33 11.26 11.37
C GLU A 55 -1.68 11.41 9.99
N ARG A 56 -1.69 10.36 9.15
CA ARG A 56 -1.16 10.43 7.78
C ARG A 56 -2.23 11.02 6.84
N PRO A 57 -2.08 12.27 6.37
CA PRO A 57 -3.04 12.87 5.45
C PRO A 57 -3.14 12.07 4.13
N ASP A 58 -2.08 11.40 3.72
CA ASP A 58 -2.06 10.50 2.57
C ASP A 58 -3.01 9.28 2.71
N LEU A 59 -3.39 8.89 3.94
CA LEU A 59 -4.35 7.82 4.21
C LEU A 59 -5.79 8.32 4.46
N SER A 60 -6.01 9.64 4.35
CA SER A 60 -7.34 10.23 4.31
C SER A 60 -7.84 10.34 2.87
N LEU A 61 -9.06 9.87 2.65
CA LEU A 61 -9.79 10.07 1.39
C LEU A 61 -10.78 11.22 1.58
N GLU A 62 -10.73 12.20 0.69
CA GLU A 62 -11.75 13.22 0.53
C GLU A 62 -12.90 12.70 -0.35
N SER A 63 -14.00 13.44 -0.42
CA SER A 63 -15.17 13.03 -1.22
C SER A 63 -14.80 12.92 -2.70
N GLY A 64 -14.90 11.72 -3.25
CA GLY A 64 -14.55 11.44 -4.66
C GLY A 64 -13.14 10.88 -4.84
N GLU A 65 -12.39 10.64 -3.77
CA GLU A 65 -11.11 9.95 -3.80
C GLU A 65 -11.27 8.48 -3.41
N PHE A 66 -10.42 7.61 -3.96
CA PHE A 66 -10.38 6.20 -3.60
C PHE A 66 -8.95 5.67 -3.53
N PHE A 67 -8.76 4.61 -2.75
CA PHE A 67 -7.52 3.85 -2.76
C PHE A 67 -7.57 2.76 -3.81
N GLU A 68 -6.50 2.64 -4.57
CA GLU A 68 -6.28 1.58 -5.53
C GLU A 68 -5.08 0.74 -5.07
N ILE A 69 -5.23 -0.58 -5.10
CA ILE A 69 -4.15 -1.51 -4.76
C ILE A 69 -3.75 -2.19 -6.06
N LEU A 70 -2.53 -1.90 -6.53
CA LEU A 70 -1.95 -2.55 -7.70
C LEU A 70 -1.07 -3.73 -7.26
N ASP A 71 -1.23 -4.86 -7.93
CA ASP A 71 -0.39 -6.04 -7.77
C ASP A 71 0.79 -5.98 -8.75
N GLU A 72 2.00 -6.25 -8.26
CA GLU A 72 3.22 -6.21 -9.09
C GLU A 72 3.16 -7.14 -10.31
N GLU A 73 2.50 -8.30 -10.20
CA GLU A 73 2.41 -9.26 -11.31
C GLU A 73 1.36 -8.84 -12.36
N HIS A 74 0.39 -8.02 -11.97
CA HIS A 74 -0.63 -7.49 -12.86
C HIS A 74 -0.28 -6.11 -13.45
N CYS A 75 0.82 -5.51 -13.01
CA CYS A 75 1.25 -4.19 -13.45
C CYS A 75 2.46 -4.30 -14.38
N SER A 76 2.54 -3.42 -15.38
CA SER A 76 3.73 -3.33 -16.23
C SER A 76 4.93 -2.90 -15.38
N PRO A 77 6.14 -3.47 -15.61
CA PRO A 77 7.32 -3.10 -14.82
C PRO A 77 7.67 -1.60 -14.93
N GLU A 78 7.29 -0.95 -16.03
CA GLU A 78 7.46 0.49 -16.23
C GLU A 78 6.55 1.32 -15.32
N GLU A 79 5.27 0.96 -15.23
CA GLU A 79 4.28 1.60 -14.37
C GLU A 79 4.61 1.38 -12.89
N TRP A 80 4.98 0.15 -12.55
CA TRP A 80 5.43 -0.20 -11.20
C TRP A 80 6.66 0.60 -10.79
N LYS A 81 7.67 0.70 -11.67
CA LYS A 81 8.88 1.49 -11.40
C LYS A 81 8.57 2.98 -11.27
N ALA A 82 7.67 3.52 -12.09
CA ALA A 82 7.23 4.91 -11.99
C ALA A 82 6.53 5.20 -10.65
N GLY A 83 5.70 4.26 -10.18
CA GLY A 83 5.07 4.33 -8.85
C GLY A 83 6.09 4.28 -7.72
N LEU A 84 7.08 3.38 -7.79
CA LEU A 84 8.16 3.30 -6.80
C LEU A 84 9.04 4.55 -6.80
N ASP A 85 9.35 5.13 -7.96
CA ASP A 85 10.15 6.37 -8.06
C ASP A 85 9.42 7.54 -7.39
N LYS A 86 8.11 7.70 -7.67
CA LYS A 86 7.26 8.69 -7.00
C LYS A 86 7.22 8.46 -5.49
N LEU A 87 7.05 7.21 -5.04
CA LEU A 87 7.04 6.86 -3.62
C LEU A 87 8.37 7.16 -2.94
N GLN A 88 9.49 6.86 -3.62
CA GLN A 88 10.83 7.15 -3.12
C GLN A 88 11.06 8.65 -2.98
N ARG A 89 10.61 9.46 -3.95
CA ARG A 89 10.67 10.93 -3.85
C ARG A 89 9.88 11.46 -2.65
N LYS A 90 8.68 10.92 -2.38
CA LYS A 90 7.90 11.27 -1.16
C LYS A 90 8.62 10.84 0.12
N ARG A 91 9.21 9.64 0.16
CA ARG A 91 9.99 9.14 1.31
C ARG A 91 11.30 9.87 1.55
N VAL A 92 11.91 10.49 0.54
CA VAL A 92 13.11 11.31 0.74
C VAL A 92 12.78 12.60 1.49
N VAL A 93 11.53 13.08 1.43
CA VAL A 93 11.07 14.27 2.17
C VAL A 93 10.75 13.94 3.64
N HIS A 94 10.28 12.72 3.92
CA HIS A 94 10.16 12.21 5.29
C HIS A 94 11.13 11.06 5.51
N PRO A 95 12.36 11.32 6.00
CA PRO A 95 13.25 10.25 6.40
C PRO A 95 12.60 9.50 7.56
N CYS A 96 11.84 8.45 7.24
CA CYS A 96 11.56 7.38 8.17
C CYS A 96 12.94 6.90 8.60
N LYS A 97 13.35 7.25 9.82
CA LYS A 97 14.54 6.68 10.44
C LYS A 97 14.38 5.17 10.36
N ALA A 98 15.10 4.56 9.43
CA ALA A 98 15.42 3.16 9.52
C ALA A 98 16.13 3.02 10.86
N THR A 99 15.46 2.46 11.85
CA THR A 99 16.14 1.88 13.00
C THR A 99 16.88 0.67 12.47
N ASP A 100 18.07 0.94 11.92
CA ASP A 100 19.16 -0.02 11.88
C ASP A 100 19.47 -0.37 13.32
N GLY A 101 18.95 -1.51 13.74
CA GLY A 101 19.20 -2.13 15.03
C GLY A 101 19.52 -3.59 14.78
N LYS A 102 20.66 -3.85 14.13
CA LYS A 102 21.32 -5.15 14.14
C LYS A 102 22.09 -5.31 15.48
N PRO A 103 22.43 -6.57 15.86
CA PRO A 103 22.25 -7.18 17.19
C PRO A 103 23.12 -6.62 18.32
#